data_AF-A0A1F9ZBH5-F1
#
_entry.id   AF-A0A1F9ZBH5-F1
#
_cell.length_a   1.000
_cell.length_b   1.000
_cell.length_c   1.000
_cell.angle_alpha   90.00
_cell.angle_beta   90.00
_cell.angle_gamma   90.00
#
_symmetry.space_group_name_H-M   'P 1'
#
loop_
_entity.id
_entity.type
_entity.pdbx_description
1 polymer ?
#
loop_
_entity_poly.entity_id
_entity_poly.type
_entity_poly.pdbx_seq_one_letter_code
_entity_poly.pdbx_strand_id
1 'polypeptide(L)'
;MVWISFFAFLTILFPFLGWQIAQGIHIVVGVVVIVMAFYNRSLLEKSQAPLRLKRIATATANISVAQAIIGLLFLVDALAFLFGLFEFIHIVNAVAIVTQASSTATAYDMWEDKEYEPKPTAPAS
;
A
#
# COMPACT_ATOMS: atom_id res chain seq x y z
N MET A 1 3.96 3.80 5.72
CA MET A 1 2.82 3.27 4.92
C MET A 1 2.34 1.93 5.46
N VAL A 2 3.19 0.91 5.63
CA VAL A 2 2.81 -0.43 6.15
C VAL A 2 1.86 -0.37 7.34
N TRP A 3 2.26 0.25 8.45
CA TRP A 3 1.46 0.33 9.66
C TRP A 3 0.16 1.11 9.50
N ILE A 4 0.16 2.17 8.69
CA ILE A 4 -1.03 2.98 8.44
C ILE A 4 -2.03 2.20 7.59
N SER A 5 -1.55 1.49 6.57
CA SER A 5 -2.39 0.59 5.75
C SER A 5 -2.92 -0.59 6.58
N PHE A 6 -2.13 -1.15 7.48
CA PHE A 6 -2.59 -2.17 8.42
C PHE A 6 -3.64 -1.61 9.40
N PHE A 7 -3.43 -0.41 9.92
CA PHE A 7 -4.40 0.26 10.79
C PHE A 7 -5.75 0.48 10.09
N ALA A 8 -5.75 0.79 8.78
CA ALA A 8 -6.99 0.90 8.00
C ALA A 8 -7.84 -0.38 8.02
N PHE A 9 -7.22 -1.58 8.08
CA PHE A 9 -7.97 -2.83 8.25
C PHE A 9 -8.59 -2.93 9.64
N LEU A 10 -7.81 -2.59 10.66
CA LEU A 10 -8.24 -2.72 12.05
C LEU A 10 -9.45 -1.85 12.37
N THR A 11 -9.57 -0.67 11.76
CA THR A 11 -10.71 0.23 12.00
C THR A 11 -12.04 -0.40 11.61
N ILE A 12 -12.06 -1.24 10.56
CA ILE A 12 -13.27 -1.91 10.08
C ILE A 12 -13.46 -3.27 10.76
N LEU A 13 -12.38 -4.01 10.99
CA LEU A 13 -12.46 -5.33 11.63
C LEU A 13 -12.91 -5.23 13.09
N PHE A 14 -12.52 -4.15 13.79
CA PHE A 14 -12.84 -3.94 15.19
C PHE A 14 -13.44 -2.54 15.41
N PRO A 15 -14.73 -2.34 15.12
CA PRO A 15 -15.39 -1.04 15.23
C PRO A 15 -15.74 -0.70 16.69
N PHE A 16 -14.75 -0.66 17.59
CA PHE A 16 -14.94 -0.45 19.05
C PHE A 16 -15.65 0.86 19.40
N LEU A 17 -15.54 1.87 18.54
CA LEU A 17 -16.15 3.19 18.70
C LEU A 17 -17.52 3.32 17.99
N GLY A 18 -18.06 2.22 17.46
CA GLY A 18 -19.28 2.20 16.65
C GLY A 18 -19.00 2.36 15.15
N TRP A 19 -19.94 1.87 14.32
CA TRP A 19 -19.74 1.72 12.88
C TRP A 19 -19.52 3.04 12.14
N GLN A 20 -20.27 4.09 12.49
CA GLN A 20 -20.14 5.39 11.82
C GLN A 20 -18.76 6.02 12.07
N ILE A 21 -18.26 5.95 13.31
CA ILE A 21 -16.94 6.51 13.67
C ILE A 21 -15.85 5.67 13.02
N ALA A 22 -15.94 4.34 13.11
CA ALA A 22 -15.00 3.41 12.49
C ALA A 22 -14.88 3.65 10.97
N GLN A 23 -16.00 3.82 10.28
CA GLN A 23 -16.04 4.15 8.85
C GLN A 23 -15.39 5.50 8.56
N GLY A 24 -15.69 6.54 9.35
CA GLY A 24 -15.07 7.86 9.20
C GLY A 24 -13.54 7.79 9.34
N ILE A 25 -13.04 7.09 10.36
CA ILE A 25 -11.60 6.87 10.56
C ILE A 25 -11.01 6.09 9.37
N HIS A 26 -11.67 5.02 8.92
CA HIS A 26 -11.21 4.22 7.78
C HIS A 26 -11.03 5.07 6.52
N ILE A 27 -11.98 5.95 6.22
CA ILE A 27 -11.91 6.87 5.07
C ILE A 27 -10.71 7.81 5.21
N VAL A 28 -10.55 8.46 6.37
CA VAL A 28 -9.43 9.39 6.60
C VAL A 28 -8.08 8.68 6.47
N VAL A 29 -7.94 7.50 7.09
CA VAL A 29 -6.72 6.69 6.99
C VAL A 29 -6.50 6.25 5.53
N GLY A 30 -7.55 5.87 4.81
CA GLY A 30 -7.48 5.54 3.38
C GLY A 30 -6.92 6.69 2.54
N VAL A 31 -7.37 7.91 2.76
CA VAL A 31 -6.82 9.12 2.11
C VAL A 31 -5.33 9.29 2.44
N VAL A 32 -4.94 9.11 3.71
CA VAL A 32 -3.53 9.19 4.12
C VAL A 32 -2.70 8.10 3.42
N VAL A 33 -3.20 6.88 3.28
CA VAL A 33 -2.51 5.79 2.56
C VAL A 33 -2.25 6.18 1.10
N ILE A 34 -3.22 6.79 0.41
CA ILE A 34 -3.05 7.25 -0.98
C ILE A 34 -1.94 8.30 -1.05
N VAL A 35 -2.02 9.33 -0.21
CA VAL A 35 -1.00 10.41 -0.15
C VAL A 35 0.38 9.82 0.09
N MET A 36 0.51 8.89 1.04
CA MET A 36 1.77 8.21 1.33
C MET A 36 2.27 7.35 0.17
N ALA A 37 1.38 6.67 -0.56
CA ALA A 37 1.77 5.84 -1.69
C ALA A 37 2.40 6.69 -2.81
N PHE A 38 1.81 7.84 -3.12
CA PHE A 38 2.38 8.80 -4.08
C PHE A 38 3.65 9.46 -3.55
N TYR A 39 3.69 9.80 -2.25
CA TYR A 39 4.88 10.37 -1.63
C TYR A 39 6.08 9.41 -1.69
N ASN A 40 5.88 8.16 -1.27
CA ASN A 40 6.90 7.11 -1.33
C ASN A 40 7.37 6.85 -2.76
N ARG A 41 6.44 6.80 -3.72
CA ARG A 41 6.77 6.69 -5.15
C ARG A 41 7.67 7.85 -5.58
N SER A 42 7.32 9.10 -5.24
CA SER A 42 8.11 10.28 -5.63
C SER A 42 9.52 10.27 -5.02
N LEU A 43 9.67 9.84 -3.77
CA LEU A 43 10.99 9.68 -3.14
C LEU A 43 11.83 8.62 -3.85
N LEU A 44 11.25 7.46 -4.17
CA LEU A 44 11.93 6.39 -4.89
C LEU A 44 12.29 6.77 -6.33
N GLU A 45 11.44 7.53 -7.02
CA GLU A 45 11.74 8.04 -8.36
C GLU A 45 13.02 8.90 -8.35
N LYS A 46 13.19 9.72 -7.32
CA LYS A 46 14.34 10.62 -7.11
C LYS A 46 15.59 9.92 -6.56
N SER A 47 15.49 8.67 -6.10
CA SER A 47 16.63 7.93 -5.57
C SER A 47 17.33 7.07 -6.62
N GLN A 48 18.51 6.54 -6.26
CA GLN A 48 19.26 5.56 -7.06
C GLN A 48 18.76 4.11 -6.83
N ALA A 49 17.61 3.95 -6.19
CA ALA A 49 17.05 2.63 -5.92
C ALA A 49 16.77 1.83 -7.22
N PRO A 50 16.87 0.49 -7.20
CA PRO A 50 16.60 -0.34 -8.35
C PRO A 50 15.25 -0.07 -9.01
N LEU A 51 15.21 -0.15 -10.35
CA LEU A 51 13.98 0.03 -11.13
C LEU A 51 12.82 -0.87 -10.69
N ARG A 52 13.13 -2.06 -10.16
CA ARG A 52 12.12 -2.98 -9.62
C ARG A 52 11.34 -2.34 -8.46
N LEU A 53 12.01 -1.65 -7.54
CA LEU A 53 11.35 -0.95 -6.41
C LEU A 53 10.46 0.18 -6.91
N LYS A 54 10.95 0.96 -7.90
CA LYS A 54 10.17 2.04 -8.52
C LYS A 54 8.88 1.53 -9.17
N ARG A 55 8.95 0.37 -9.86
CA ARG A 55 7.77 -0.28 -10.46
C ARG A 55 6.78 -0.76 -9.40
N ILE A 56 7.25 -1.37 -8.32
CA ILE A 56 6.37 -1.82 -7.22
C ILE A 56 5.69 -0.61 -6.59
N ALA A 57 6.44 0.43 -6.24
CA ALA A 57 5.86 1.65 -5.64
C ALA A 57 4.85 2.34 -6.57
N THR A 58 5.10 2.34 -7.88
CA THR A 58 4.14 2.84 -8.88
C THR A 58 2.87 2.00 -8.92
N ALA A 59 3.00 0.67 -8.93
CA ALA A 59 1.86 -0.24 -8.87
C ALA A 59 1.05 -0.04 -7.59
N THR A 60 1.72 0.11 -6.43
CA THR A 60 1.04 0.36 -5.15
C THR A 60 0.27 1.68 -5.17
N ALA A 61 0.85 2.75 -5.73
CA ALA A 61 0.15 4.03 -5.88
C ALA A 61 -1.10 3.88 -6.76
N ASN A 62 -1.00 3.19 -7.91
CA ASN A 62 -2.15 2.98 -8.80
C ASN A 62 -3.23 2.10 -8.15
N ILE A 63 -2.85 1.03 -7.44
CA ILE A 63 -3.79 0.18 -6.69
C ILE A 63 -4.47 1.00 -5.57
N SER A 64 -3.76 1.92 -4.91
CA SER A 64 -4.38 2.79 -3.90
C SER A 64 -5.47 3.71 -4.47
N VAL A 65 -5.32 4.16 -5.72
CA VAL A 65 -6.38 4.91 -6.42
C VAL A 65 -7.58 4.02 -6.73
N ALA A 66 -7.34 2.82 -7.27
CA ALA A 66 -8.41 1.86 -7.52
C ALA A 66 -9.16 1.50 -6.23
N GLN A 67 -8.43 1.33 -5.12
CA GLN A 67 -8.98 1.08 -3.80
C GLN A 67 -9.90 2.21 -3.34
N ALA A 68 -9.47 3.46 -3.54
CA ALA A 68 -10.26 4.64 -3.20
C ALA A 68 -11.54 4.72 -4.01
N ILE A 69 -11.47 4.45 -5.32
CA ILE A 69 -12.63 4.43 -6.21
C ILE A 69 -13.66 3.41 -5.72
N ILE A 70 -13.23 2.17 -5.44
CA ILE A 70 -14.13 1.12 -4.94
C ILE A 70 -14.73 1.53 -3.59
N GLY A 71 -13.93 2.09 -2.67
CA GLY A 71 -14.41 2.59 -1.38
C GLY A 71 -15.46 3.70 -1.51
N LEU A 72 -15.26 4.65 -2.43
CA LEU A 72 -16.23 5.70 -2.73
C LEU A 72 -17.53 5.12 -3.32
N LEU A 73 -17.42 4.13 -4.20
CA LEU A 73 -18.59 3.47 -4.78
C LEU A 73 -19.42 2.71 -3.72
N PHE A 74 -18.79 2.16 -2.67
CA PHE A 74 -19.52 1.63 -1.52
C PHE A 74 -20.25 2.70 -0.71
N LEU A 75 -19.66 3.88 -0.54
CA LEU A 75 -20.28 4.96 0.23
C LEU A 75 -21.60 5.46 -0.37
N VAL A 76 -21.72 5.41 -1.69
CA VAL A 76 -22.91 5.84 -2.43
C VAL A 76 -23.82 4.69 -2.84
N ASP A 77 -23.57 3.48 -2.33
CA ASP A 77 -24.32 2.25 -2.63
C ASP A 77 -24.42 1.92 -4.14
N ALA A 78 -23.46 2.39 -4.94
CA ALA A 78 -23.45 2.23 -6.40
C ALA A 78 -23.16 0.78 -6.85
N LEU A 79 -22.79 -0.10 -5.91
CA LEU A 79 -22.36 -1.47 -6.15
C LEU A 79 -23.23 -2.51 -5.44
N ALA A 80 -24.42 -2.14 -4.95
CA ALA A 80 -25.30 -3.02 -4.16
C ALA A 80 -25.53 -4.40 -4.82
N PHE A 81 -25.73 -4.42 -6.14
CA PHE A 81 -26.00 -5.65 -6.90
C PHE A 81 -24.76 -6.53 -7.15
N LEU A 82 -23.55 -6.01 -6.92
CA LEU A 82 -22.27 -6.72 -7.04
C LEU A 82 -21.45 -6.66 -5.74
N PHE A 83 -22.12 -6.44 -4.61
CA PHE A 83 -21.48 -6.11 -3.35
C PHE A 83 -20.36 -7.10 -2.98
N GLY A 84 -20.65 -8.40 -3.00
CA GLY A 84 -19.67 -9.44 -2.62
C GLY A 84 -18.45 -9.51 -3.54
N LEU A 85 -18.59 -9.25 -4.84
CA LEU A 85 -17.46 -9.23 -5.78
C LEU A 85 -16.56 -8.03 -5.53
N PHE A 86 -17.14 -6.84 -5.43
CA PHE A 86 -16.36 -5.63 -5.18
C PHE A 86 -15.77 -5.61 -3.78
N GLU A 87 -16.45 -6.21 -2.80
CA GLU A 87 -15.96 -6.34 -1.42
C GLU A 87 -14.72 -7.22 -1.42
N PHE A 88 -14.79 -8.37 -2.10
CA PHE A 88 -13.64 -9.23 -2.30
C PHE A 88 -12.47 -8.50 -2.98
N ILE A 89 -12.73 -7.76 -4.07
CA ILE A 89 -11.69 -6.98 -4.77
C ILE A 89 -11.09 -5.90 -3.85
N HIS A 90 -11.92 -5.21 -3.07
CA HIS A 90 -11.49 -4.18 -2.12
C HIS A 90 -10.55 -4.76 -1.05
N ILE A 91 -10.89 -5.94 -0.52
CA ILE A 91 -10.05 -6.64 0.46
C ILE A 91 -8.74 -7.10 -0.18
N VAL A 92 -8.79 -7.74 -1.36
CA VAL A 92 -7.59 -8.22 -2.08
C VAL A 92 -6.64 -7.07 -2.41
N ASN A 93 -7.16 -5.94 -2.90
CA ASN A 93 -6.37 -4.75 -3.18
C ASN A 93 -5.75 -4.16 -1.90
N ALA A 94 -6.50 -4.09 -0.79
CA ALA A 94 -5.97 -3.63 0.48
C ALA A 94 -4.82 -4.52 0.97
N VAL A 95 -4.94 -5.85 0.84
CA VAL A 95 -3.87 -6.79 1.20
C VAL A 95 -2.67 -6.58 0.30
N ALA A 96 -2.89 -6.45 -1.01
CA ALA A 96 -1.84 -6.18 -1.97
C ALA A 96 -1.08 -4.88 -1.65
N ILE A 97 -1.77 -3.80 -1.23
CA ILE A 97 -1.14 -2.54 -0.81
C ILE A 97 -0.22 -2.77 0.39
N VAL A 98 -0.69 -3.44 1.45
CA VAL A 98 0.13 -3.70 2.65
C VAL A 98 1.33 -4.58 2.31
N THR A 99 1.13 -5.66 1.54
CA THR A 99 2.21 -6.56 1.14
C THR A 99 3.25 -5.85 0.28
N GLN A 100 2.84 -5.06 -0.71
CA GLN A 100 3.76 -4.29 -1.54
C GLN A 100 4.48 -3.19 -0.75
N ALA A 101 3.78 -2.54 0.19
CA ALA A 101 4.40 -1.57 1.10
C ALA A 101 5.51 -2.22 1.93
N SER A 102 5.23 -3.40 2.51
CA SER A 102 6.20 -4.15 3.31
C SER A 102 7.37 -4.62 2.47
N SER A 103 7.09 -5.20 1.29
CA SER A 103 8.13 -5.65 0.37
C SER A 103 9.02 -4.51 -0.11
N THR A 104 8.44 -3.33 -0.39
CA THR A 104 9.20 -2.15 -0.81
C THR A 104 10.09 -1.64 0.31
N ALA A 105 9.58 -1.61 1.56
CA ALA A 105 10.36 -1.18 2.72
C ALA A 105 11.56 -2.11 2.93
N THR A 106 11.34 -3.42 3.07
CA THR A 106 12.41 -4.40 3.29
C THR A 106 13.45 -4.37 2.17
N ALA A 107 13.02 -4.34 0.91
CA ALA A 107 13.95 -4.34 -0.21
C ALA A 107 14.66 -2.99 -0.41
N TYR A 108 14.09 -1.88 0.08
CA TYR A 108 14.77 -0.60 0.15
C TYR A 108 15.87 -0.63 1.24
N ASP A 109 15.55 -1.14 2.43
CA ASP A 109 16.51 -1.26 3.54
C ASP A 109 17.72 -2.12 3.11
N MET A 110 17.48 -3.30 2.52
CA MET A 110 18.56 -4.16 1.99
C MET A 110 19.40 -3.50 0.89
N TRP A 111 18.79 -2.61 0.08
CA TRP A 111 19.50 -1.86 -0.93
C TRP A 111 20.36 -0.75 -0.31
N GLU A 112 19.83 -0.04 0.68
CA GLU A 112 20.56 1.00 1.43
C GLU A 112 21.76 0.40 2.17
N ASP A 113 21.57 -0.78 2.76
CA ASP A 113 22.63 -1.56 3.43
C ASP A 113 23.61 -2.23 2.46
N LYS A 114 23.46 -2.01 1.14
CA LYS A 114 24.33 -2.52 0.07
C LYS A 114 24.45 -4.05 0.05
N GLU A 115 23.45 -4.76 0.56
CA GLU A 115 23.46 -6.24 0.59
C GLU A 115 23.52 -6.86 -0.82
N TYR A 116 23.17 -6.07 -1.85
CA TYR A 116 23.25 -6.45 -3.26
C TYR A 116 24.52 -5.98 -3.98
N GLU A 117 25.47 -5.33 -3.31
CA GLU A 117 26.76 -4.97 -3.95
C GLU A 117 27.61 -6.24 -4.14
N PRO A 118 28.17 -6.48 -5.35
CA PRO A 118 29.08 -7.59 -5.55
C PRO A 118 30.26 -7.49 -4.60
N LYS A 119 30.44 -8.49 -3.73
CA LYS A 119 31.66 -8.59 -2.92
C LYS A 119 32.85 -8.71 -3.87
N PRO A 120 33.95 -7.96 -3.66
CA PRO A 120 35.14 -8.11 -4.49
C PRO A 120 35.56 -9.58 -4.50
N THR A 121 35.54 -10.22 -5.68
CA THR A 121 36.20 -11.51 -5.85
C THR A 121 37.67 -11.27 -5.58
N ALA A 122 38.24 -11.96 -4.59
CA ALA A 122 39.66 -11.89 -4.29
C ALA A 122 40.44 -12.08 -5.61
N PRO A 123 41.48 -11.26 -5.87
CA PRO A 123 42.28 -11.43 -7.08
C PRO A 123 42.82 -12.86 -7.10
N ALA A 124 42.60 -13.57 -8.22
CA ALA A 124 43.21 -14.87 -8.44
C ALA A 124 44.73 -14.66 -8.41
N SER A 125 45.38 -15.26 -7.40
CA SER A 125 46.83 -15.27 -7.20
C SER A 125 47.55 -16.06 -8.28
#